data_AF-A0A6M0RNW9-F1
#
_entry.id   AF-A0A6M0RNW9-F1
#
_cell.length_a   1.000
_cell.length_b   1.000
_cell.length_c   1.000
_cell.angle_alpha   90.00
_cell.angle_beta   90.00
_cell.angle_gamma   90.00
#
_symmetry.space_group_name_H-M   'P 1'
#
loop_
_entity.id
_entity.type
_entity.pdbx_description
1 polymer ?
#
loop_
_entity_poly.entity_id
_entity_poly.type
_entity_poly.pdbx_seq_one_letter_code
_entity_poly.pdbx_strand_id
1 'polypeptide(L)' 'MEMRTITVRVDTDTASAYEASSEIDRRKIDLLLNLKLKEVIRKIRSLEEVMEDMSRKAQERGLTPEILDAILAES' A
#
# COMPACT_ATOMS: atom_id res chain seq x y z
N MET A 1 -7.46 12.50 -6.30
CA MET A 1 -7.41 11.35 -5.36
C MET A 1 -8.37 11.67 -4.23
N GLU A 2 -9.25 10.74 -3.88
CA GLU A 2 -10.14 10.91 -2.71
C GLU A 2 -9.30 10.80 -1.42
N MET A 3 -9.47 11.76 -0.52
CA MET A 3 -8.82 11.76 0.80
C MET A 3 -9.86 11.41 1.85
N ARG A 4 -9.51 10.51 2.78
CA ARG A 4 -10.34 10.17 3.92
C ARG A 4 -9.59 10.46 5.21
N THR A 5 -10.28 11.03 6.19
CA THR A 5 -9.71 11.32 7.50
C THR A 5 -9.66 10.06 8.35
N ILE A 6 -8.52 9.84 9.00
CA ILE A 6 -8.34 8.82 10.04
C ILE A 6 -7.88 9.49 11.33
N THR A 7 -8.23 8.91 12.48
CA THR A 7 -7.74 9.39 13.78
C THR A 7 -6.49 8.60 14.17
N VAL A 8 -5.38 9.30 14.39
CA VAL A 8 -4.10 8.71 14.80
C VAL A 8 -3.74 9.23 16.18
N ARG A 9 -3.35 8.34 17.09
CA ARG A 9 -2.86 8.74 18.41
C ARG A 9 -1.40 9.17 18.29
N VAL A 10 -1.10 10.36 18.79
CA VAL A 10 0.25 10.93 18.92
C VAL A 10 0.42 11.44 20.36
N ASP A 11 1.63 11.80 20.75
CA ASP A 11 1.86 12.48 22.02
C ASP A 11 1.26 13.90 22.03
N THR A 12 1.05 14.43 23.23
CA THR A 12 0.37 15.72 23.46
C THR A 12 1.09 16.90 22.80
N ASP A 13 2.42 16.90 22.80
CA ASP A 13 3.21 17.99 22.26
C ASP A 13 3.12 18.00 20.72
N THR A 14 3.20 16.83 20.09
CA THR A 14 3.00 16.65 18.65
C THR A 14 1.60 17.09 18.21
N ALA A 15 0.55 16.71 18.95
CA ALA A 15 -0.82 17.15 18.66
C ALA A 15 -0.93 18.68 18.70
N SER A 16 -0.42 19.29 19.78
CA SER A 16 -0.45 20.74 19.99
C SER A 16 0.33 21.49 18.90
N ALA A 17 1.50 20.98 18.50
CA ALA A 17 2.30 21.56 17.42
C ALA A 17 1.60 21.46 16.05
N TYR A 18 0.96 20.33 15.75
CA TYR A 18 0.18 20.16 14.52
C TYR A 18 -1.03 21.11 14.47
N GLU A 19 -1.74 21.24 15.59
CA GLU A 19 -2.87 22.15 15.74
C GLU A 19 -2.45 23.64 15.68
N ALA A 20 -1.24 23.98 16.10
CA ALA A 20 -0.71 25.34 15.94
C ALA A 20 -0.17 25.63 14.52
N SER A 21 0.01 24.62 13.68
CA SER A 21 0.64 24.76 12.36
C SER A 21 -0.26 25.43 11.32
N SER A 22 0.37 26.09 10.35
CA SER A 22 -0.31 26.66 9.18
C SER A 22 -0.99 25.58 8.34
N GLU A 23 -2.02 25.95 7.56
CA GLU A 23 -2.69 25.00 6.67
C GLU A 23 -1.71 24.36 5.66
N ILE A 24 -0.74 25.14 5.18
CA ILE A 24 0.30 24.68 4.26
C ILE A 24 1.17 23.60 4.92
N ASP A 25 1.58 23.82 6.18
CA ASP A 25 2.43 22.86 6.87
C ASP A 25 1.65 21.61 7.28
N ARG A 26 0.38 21.75 7.69
CA ARG A 26 -0.51 20.59 7.90
C ARG A 26 -0.64 19.72 6.65
N ARG A 27 -0.84 20.32 5.47
CA ARG A 27 -0.90 19.58 4.19
C ARG A 27 0.42 18.85 3.87
N LYS A 28 1.58 19.44 4.19
CA LYS A 28 2.88 18.77 4.02
C LYS A 28 3.00 17.57 4.96
N ILE A 29 2.56 17.71 6.20
CA ILE A 29 2.54 16.64 7.19
C ILE A 29 1.61 15.51 6.74
N ASP A 30 0.41 15.83 6.25
CA ASP A 30 -0.53 14.84 5.69
C ASP A 30 0.10 14.04 4.55
N LEU A 31 0.86 14.70 3.66
CA LEU A 31 1.56 14.03 2.57
C LEU A 31 2.63 13.06 3.09
N LEU A 32 3.46 13.52 4.04
CA LEU A 32 4.49 12.69 4.65
C LEU A 32 3.89 11.48 5.38
N LEU A 33 2.82 11.68 6.15
CA LEU A 33 2.11 10.62 6.84
C LEU A 33 1.55 9.59 5.86
N ASN A 34 0.91 10.04 4.77
CA ASN A 34 0.40 9.16 3.73
C ASN A 34 1.49 8.31 3.08
N LEU A 35 2.66 8.90 2.78
CA LEU A 35 3.79 8.16 2.21
C LEU A 35 4.31 7.10 3.18
N LYS A 36 4.46 7.47 4.46
CA LYS A 36 4.97 6.56 5.49
C LYS A 36 4.01 5.41 5.79
N LEU A 37 2.70 5.70 5.89
CA LEU A 37 1.68 4.65 6.07
C LEU A 37 1.69 3.67 4.90
N LYS A 38 1.76 4.16 3.66
CA LYS A 38 1.86 3.29 2.48
C LYS A 38 3.14 2.46 2.47
N GLU A 39 4.27 3.02 2.90
CA GLU A 39 5.54 2.29 3.00
C GLU A 39 5.45 1.13 3.99
N VAL A 40 4.89 1.38 5.17
CA VAL A 40 4.70 0.35 6.21
C VAL A 40 3.73 -0.71 5.73
N ILE A 41 2.56 -0.32 5.19
CA ILE A 41 1.54 -1.27 4.71
C ILE A 41 2.05 -2.07 3.50
N ARG A 42 2.81 -1.47 2.58
CA ARG A 42 3.39 -2.20 1.44
C ARG A 42 4.36 -3.29 1.86
N LYS A 43 5.03 -3.15 3.02
CA LYS A 43 5.88 -4.22 3.59
C LYS A 43 5.05 -5.35 4.20
N ILE A 44 3.76 -5.13 4.46
CA ILE A 44 2.79 -6.12 4.93
C ILE A 44 1.98 -6.65 3.73
N ARG A 45 2.65 -7.05 2.65
CA ARG A 45 2.06 -8.07 1.78
C ARG A 45 2.78 -9.36 2.09
N SER A 46 2.06 -10.35 2.56
CA SER A 46 2.65 -11.68 2.72
C SER A 46 3.13 -12.17 1.35
N LEU A 47 4.11 -13.07 1.34
CA LEU A 47 4.52 -13.73 0.11
C LEU A 47 3.30 -14.38 -0.58
N GLU A 48 2.38 -14.92 0.20
CA GLU A 48 1.13 -15.51 -0.26
C GLU A 48 0.23 -14.50 -0.98
N GLU A 49 0.01 -13.31 -0.42
CA GLU A 49 -0.77 -12.24 -1.08
C GLU A 49 -0.11 -11.75 -2.37
N VAL A 50 1.23 -11.74 -2.40
CA VAL A 50 1.98 -11.39 -3.62
C VAL A 50 1.84 -12.48 -4.67
N MET A 51 1.99 -13.75 -4.29
CA MET A 51 1.84 -14.90 -5.18
C MET A 51 0.42 -15.02 -5.74
N GLU A 52 -0.60 -14.76 -4.92
CA GLU A 52 -2.00 -14.77 -5.35
C GLU A 52 -2.31 -13.65 -6.35
N ASP A 53 -1.82 -12.43 -6.07
CA ASP A 53 -1.93 -11.30 -7.00
C ASP A 53 -1.18 -11.56 -8.33
N MET A 54 -0.01 -12.21 -8.26
CA MET A 54 0.74 -12.63 -9.44
C MET A 54 0.01 -13.71 -10.24
N SER A 55 -0.52 -14.74 -9.59
CA SER A 55 -1.30 -15.82 -10.21
C SER A 55 -2.52 -15.27 -10.94
N ARG A 56 -3.31 -14.41 -10.27
CA ARG A 56 -4.47 -13.74 -10.87
C ARG A 56 -4.10 -12.95 -12.12
N LYS A 57 -3.05 -12.10 -12.04
CA LYS A 57 -2.59 -11.31 -13.19
C LYS A 57 -2.09 -12.16 -14.34
N ALA A 58 -1.48 -13.31 -14.05
CA ALA A 58 -1.01 -14.22 -15.07
C ALA A 58 -2.21 -14.83 -15.82
N GLN A 59 -3.23 -15.30 -15.09
CA GLN A 59 -4.49 -15.80 -15.68
C GLN A 59 -5.21 -14.74 -16.51
N GLU A 60 -5.34 -13.51 -16.01
CA GLU A 60 -5.93 -12.37 -16.76
C GLU A 60 -5.19 -12.06 -18.06
N ARG A 61 -3.90 -12.39 -18.12
CA ARG A 61 -3.04 -12.21 -19.30
C ARG A 61 -2.97 -13.45 -20.19
N GLY A 62 -3.77 -14.46 -19.91
CA GLY A 62 -3.87 -15.68 -20.71
C GLY A 62 -2.92 -16.80 -20.29
N LEU A 63 -2.23 -16.71 -19.13
CA LEU A 63 -1.57 -17.88 -18.53
C LEU A 63 -2.62 -18.75 -17.83
N THR A 64 -3.32 -19.58 -18.61
CA THR A 64 -4.25 -20.56 -18.07
C THR A 64 -3.50 -21.75 -17.46
N PRO A 65 -4.14 -22.56 -16.60
CA PRO A 65 -3.51 -23.77 -16.04
C PRO A 65 -2.91 -24.69 -17.11
N GLU A 66 -3.59 -24.84 -18.24
CA GLU A 66 -3.16 -25.70 -19.34
C GLU A 66 -1.89 -25.18 -20.03
N ILE A 67 -1.77 -23.85 -20.16
CA ILE A 67 -0.57 -23.21 -20.73
C ILE A 67 0.60 -23.31 -19.76
N LEU A 68 0.34 -23.15 -18.46
CA LEU A 68 1.36 -23.35 -17.43
C LEU A 68 1.88 -24.79 -17.43
N ASP A 69 0.98 -25.78 -17.49
CA ASP A 69 1.34 -27.19 -17.55
C ASP A 69 2.17 -27.51 -18.81
N ALA A 70 1.82 -26.93 -19.96
CA ALA A 70 2.59 -27.08 -21.19
C ALA A 70 4.01 -26.52 -21.07
N ILE A 71 4.18 -25.34 -20.45
CA ILE A 71 5.49 -24.72 -20.21
C ILE A 71 6.34 -25.57 -19.24
N LEU A 72 5.72 -26.07 -18.17
CA LEU A 72 6.42 -26.88 -17.16
C LEU A 72 6.83 -28.26 -17.70
N ALA A 73 6.08 -28.83 -18.64
CA ALA A 73 6.40 -30.10 -19.28
C ALA A 73 7.56 -30.01 -20.29
N GLU A 74 7.89 -28.81 -20.75
CA GLU A 74 9.03 -28.55 -21.66
C GLU A 74 10.36 -28.32 -20.90
N SER A 75 10.33 -28.33 -19.57
CA SER A 75 11.47 -28.04 -18.67
C SER A 75 12.17 -29.30 -18.14
#